data_AF-A0A9X4C6D0-F1
#
_entry.id   AF-A0A9X4C6D0-F1
#
_cell.length_a   1.000
_cell.length_b   1.000
_cell.length_c   1.000
_cell.angle_alpha   90.00
_cell.angle_beta   90.00
_cell.angle_gamma   90.00
#
_symmetry.space_group_name_H-M   'P 1'
#
loop_
_entity.id
_entity.type
_entity.pdbx_description
1 polymer ?
#
loop_
_entity_poly.entity_id
_entity_poly.type
_entity_poly.pdbx_seq_one_letter_code
_entity_poly.pdbx_strand_id
1 'polypeptide(L)' 'MLKPNPTFELIEFNSVRYARNADAAKVRVIEDGESQGFLWMSAEDLRANIRDFGPSDALEKALRAYGGTT' A
#
# COMPACT_ATOMS: atom_id res chain seq x y z
N MET A 1 4.76 -24.64 -2.45
CA MET A 1 3.84 -23.57 -2.87
C MET A 1 4.71 -22.36 -3.18
N LEU A 2 4.63 -21.78 -4.38
CA LEU A 2 5.32 -20.51 -4.66
C LEU A 2 4.70 -19.44 -3.75
N LYS A 3 5.53 -18.67 -3.05
CA LYS A 3 5.04 -17.54 -2.27
C LYS A 3 4.53 -16.50 -3.28
N PRO A 4 3.31 -15.96 -3.14
CA PRO A 4 2.83 -14.91 -4.03
C PRO A 4 3.83 -13.76 -4.03
N ASN A 5 4.10 -13.21 -5.21
CA ASN A 5 5.00 -12.08 -5.41
C ASN A 5 4.19 -10.88 -5.90
N PRO A 6 3.39 -10.25 -5.02
CA PRO A 6 2.56 -9.13 -5.41
C PRO A 6 3.42 -7.92 -5.76
N THR A 7 2.95 -7.16 -6.75
CA THR A 7 3.39 -5.78 -6.98
C THR A 7 2.25 -4.83 -6.63
N PHE A 8 2.60 -3.56 -6.39
CA PHE A 8 1.68 -2.58 -5.82
C PHE A 8 1.62 -1.32 -6.68
N GLU A 9 0.44 -0.73 -6.77
CA GLU A 9 0.21 0.57 -7.40
C GLU A 9 -0.53 1.47 -6.43
N LEU A 10 0.04 2.62 -6.08
CA LEU A 10 -0.66 3.63 -5.29
C LEU A 10 -1.65 4.37 -6.19
N ILE A 11 -2.93 4.26 -5.86
CA ILE A 11 -4.01 4.90 -6.61
C ILE A 11 -4.30 6.29 -6.08
N GLU A 12 -4.44 6.42 -4.76
CA GLU A 12 -4.68 7.69 -4.10
C GLU A 12 -4.32 7.66 -2.63
N PHE A 13 -4.07 8.84 -2.06
CA PHE A 13 -4.14 9.07 -0.64
C PHE A 13 -5.32 10.00 -0.34
N ASN A 14 -6.30 9.53 0.43
CA ASN A 14 -7.52 10.26 0.72
C ASN A 14 -7.43 11.00 2.05
N SER A 15 -7.15 12.30 2.00
CA SER A 15 -7.01 13.15 3.19
C SER A 15 -8.28 13.25 4.05
N VAL A 16 -9.47 13.12 3.45
CA VAL A 16 -10.74 13.16 4.19
C VAL A 16 -10.91 11.88 5.03
N ARG A 17 -10.54 10.72 4.51
CA ARG A 17 -10.51 9.45 5.27
C ARG A 17 -9.50 9.54 6.39
N TYR A 18 -8.30 10.06 6.10
CA TYR A 18 -7.26 10.24 7.10
C TYR A 18 -7.72 11.15 8.25
N ALA A 19 -8.32 12.31 7.94
CA ALA A 19 -8.88 13.22 8.92
C ALA A 19 -10.02 12.61 9.77
N ARG A 20 -10.61 11.50 9.30
CA ARG A 20 -11.64 10.72 10.01
C ARG A 20 -11.08 9.46 10.67
N ASN A 21 -9.76 9.35 10.83
CA ASN A 21 -9.06 8.20 11.42
C ASN A 21 -9.33 6.87 10.69
N ALA A 22 -9.54 6.91 9.38
CA ALA A 22 -9.68 5.72 8.54
C ALA A 22 -8.46 5.52 7.63
N ASP A 23 -8.25 4.28 7.20
CA ASP A 23 -7.22 3.93 6.22
C ASP A 23 -7.40 4.72 4.94
N ALA A 24 -6.35 5.44 4.55
CA ALA A 24 -6.39 6.52 3.57
C ALA A 24 -5.54 6.26 2.33
N ALA A 25 -4.61 5.30 2.33
CA ALA A 25 -3.87 4.93 1.12
C ALA A 25 -4.63 3.84 0.36
N LYS A 26 -5.14 4.14 -0.84
CA LYS A 26 -5.75 3.14 -1.71
C LYS A 26 -4.68 2.55 -2.61
N VAL A 27 -4.42 1.26 -2.46
CA VAL A 27 -3.36 0.54 -3.17
C VAL A 27 -3.96 -0.60 -3.97
N ARG A 28 -3.63 -0.71 -5.26
CA ARG A 28 -3.93 -1.89 -6.08
C ARG A 28 -2.90 -2.97 -5.81
N VAL A 29 -3.37 -4.20 -5.67
CA VAL A 29 -2.51 -5.39 -5.60
C VAL A 29 -2.55 -6.08 -6.95
N ILE A 30 -1.37 -6.41 -7.48
CA ILE A 30 -1.20 -7.08 -8.77
C ILE A 30 -0.41 -8.37 -8.53
N GLU A 31 -0.99 -9.51 -8.88
CA GLU A 31 -0.36 -10.83 -8.77
C GLU A 31 -0.35 -11.49 -10.15
N ASP A 32 0.81 -12.03 -10.55
CA ASP A 32 1.03 -12.65 -11.88
C ASP A 32 0.57 -11.79 -13.07
N GLY A 33 0.70 -10.47 -12.93
CA GLY A 33 0.29 -9.48 -13.96
C GLY A 33 -1.20 -9.13 -13.93
N GLU A 34 -2.00 -9.74 -13.07
CA GLU A 34 -3.42 -9.51 -12.95
C GLU A 34 -3.78 -8.70 -11.71
N SER A 35 -4.67 -7.73 -11.87
CA SER A 35 -5.19 -6.92 -10.78
C SER A 35 -6.09 -7.76 -9.88
N GLN A 36 -5.69 -7.94 -8.62
CA GLN A 36 -6.47 -8.62 -7.58
C GLN A 36 -7.47 -7.68 -6.88
N GLY A 37 -7.45 -6.39 -7.19
CA GLY A 37 -8.32 -5.37 -6.63
C GLY A 37 -7.56 -4.32 -5.83
N PHE A 38 -8.29 -3.60 -4.97
CA PHE A 38 -7.74 -2.50 -4.17
C PHE A 38 -7.96 -2.73 -2.67
N LEU A 39 -6.99 -2.31 -1.88
CA LEU A 39 -7.07 -2.22 -0.43
C LEU A 39 -6.92 -0.76 0.00
N TRP A 40 -7.65 -0.38 1.04
CA TRP A 40 -7.27 0.79 1.84
C TRP A 40 -6.28 0.30 2.89
N MET A 41 -5.11 0.91 2.94
CA MET A 41 -4.00 0.52 3.81
C MET A 41 -3.69 1.63 4.80
N SER A 42 -3.51 1.25 6.06
CA SER A 42 -2.92 2.09 7.11
C SER A 42 -1.41 2.25 6.91
N ALA A 43 -0.78 3.15 7.67
CA ALA A 43 0.68 3.23 7.70
C ALA A 43 1.34 1.95 8.27
N GLU A 44 0.63 1.17 9.08
CA GLU A 44 1.12 -0.10 9.62
C GLU A 44 1.10 -1.20 8.55
N ASP A 45 0.00 -1.31 7.81
CA ASP A 45 -0.11 -2.26 6.68
C ASP A 45 0.97 -2.03 5.63
N LEU A 46 1.26 -0.76 5.32
CA LEU A 46 2.31 -0.39 4.38
C LEU A 46 3.69 -0.84 4.85
N ARG A 47 4.02 -0.66 6.13
CA ARG A 47 5.29 -1.15 6.70
C ARG A 47 5.35 -2.67 6.72
N ALA A 48 4.24 -3.33 7.05
CA ALA A 48 4.15 -4.79 7.02
C ALA A 48 4.39 -5.33 5.60
N ASN A 49 3.74 -4.74 4.59
CA ASN A 49 3.92 -5.13 3.19
C ASN A 49 5.35 -4.88 2.70
N ILE A 50 5.97 -3.75 3.05
CA ILE A 50 7.39 -3.49 2.71
C ILE A 50 8.31 -4.54 3.34
N ARG A 51 8.06 -4.94 4.59
CA ARG A 51 8.84 -5.98 5.27
C ARG A 51 8.64 -7.36 4.63
N ASP A 52 7.40 -7.70 4.27
CA ASP A 52 7.03 -9.07 3.90
C ASP A 52 7.24 -9.37 2.40
N PHE A 53 7.19 -8.34 1.56
CA PHE A 53 7.32 -8.40 0.09
C PHE A 53 8.45 -7.54 -0.49
N GLY A 54 9.14 -6.76 0.35
CA GLY A 54 10.22 -5.87 -0.07
C GLY A 54 9.75 -4.44 -0.40
N PRO A 55 10.69 -3.51 -0.53
CA PRO A 55 10.38 -2.11 -0.87
C PRO A 55 9.78 -2.01 -2.28
N SER A 56 8.80 -1.11 -2.42
CA SER A 56 8.25 -0.73 -3.72
C SER A 56 7.94 0.76 -3.72
N ASP A 57 8.11 1.41 -4.88
CA ASP A 57 7.88 2.85 -5.01
C ASP A 57 6.44 3.24 -4.62
N ALA A 58 5.46 2.38 -4.92
CA ALA A 58 4.07 2.58 -4.53
C ALA A 58 3.87 2.55 -3.00
N LEU A 59 4.39 1.52 -2.32
CA LEU A 59 4.24 1.38 -0.86
C LEU A 59 4.99 2.49 -0.12
N GLU A 60 6.18 2.85 -0.58
CA GLU A 60 6.97 3.93 0.00
C GLU A 60 6.30 5.29 -0.19
N LYS A 61 5.78 5.59 -1.39
CA LYS A 61 5.01 6.83 -1.64
C LYS A 61 3.77 6.89 -0.76
N ALA A 62 3.06 5.78 -0.61
CA ALA A 62 1.89 5.69 0.25
C ALA A 62 2.26 5.95 1.72
N LEU A 63 3.38 5.38 2.19
CA LEU A 63 3.85 5.56 3.57
C LEU A 63 4.31 7.00 3.83
N ARG A 64 4.99 7.61 2.85
CA ARG A 64 5.37 9.03 2.89
C ARG A 64 4.17 9.96 2.96
N ALA A 65 3.04 9.61 2.32
CA ALA A 65 1.81 10.39 2.39
C ALA A 65 1.18 10.45 3.80
N TYR A 66 1.44 9.44 4.64
CA TYR A 66 1.11 9.47 6.08
C TYR A 66 2.11 10.28 6.92
N GLY A 67 3.13 10.89 6.31
CA GLY A 67 4.24 11.55 7.02
C GLY A 67 5.35 10.60 7.48
N GLY A 68 5.38 9.36 6.99
CA GLY A 68 6.48 8.44 7.26
C GLY A 68 7.76 8.85 6.53
N THR A 69 8.91 8.70 7.18
CA THR A 69 10.23 8.75 6.53
C THR A 69 10.65 7.33 6.15
N THR A 70 11.02 7.13 4.87
CA THR A 70 11.67 5.91 4.38
C THR A 70 13.10 5.79 4.88
#